data_AF-A0A2S9GYA1-F1
#
_entry.id   AF-A0A2S9GYA1-F1
#
_cell.length_a   1.000
_cell.length_b   1.000
_cell.length_c   1.000
_cell.angle_alpha   90.00
_cell.angle_beta   90.00
_cell.angle_gamma   90.00
#
_symmetry.space_group_name_H-M   'P 1'
#
loop_
_entity.id
_entity.type
_entity.pdbx_description
1 polymer ?
#
loop_
_entity_poly.entity_id
_entity_poly.type
_entity_poly.pdbx_seq_one_letter_code
_entity_poly.pdbx_strand_id
1 'polypeptide(L)'
;MHVGVWKLNSGGIPPIISKLEVDSLERAEFEMKVKTATELVKEINLLLSIATHSSDFQTVSTRLDAANEKTIELQKIAAEEPRITLTNFGAAEKLAEKARDMLVKLQYDRKNDAALWCYHARFYLKTPREHLLNHGLMMRCSESDLPIIGDLVGGAWHHALPTFKEMGVDILEFSRGSVASDMGSIPADGGFYMDFLLEFRAIVESGIEIPEMVIMVDALCASRPDFGYVKERHDNALTILKRAHVDVSNFIKKSPPKKQERF
;
A
#
# COMPACT_ATOMS: atom_id res chain seq x y z
N MET A 1 27.25 -56.94 6.48
CA MET A 1 26.83 -56.17 5.28
C MET A 1 27.33 -54.74 5.44
N HIS A 2 28.45 -54.40 4.80
CA HIS A 2 28.93 -53.04 4.65
C HIS A 2 29.02 -52.80 3.16
N VAL A 3 28.06 -52.04 2.63
CA VAL A 3 28.05 -51.64 1.22
C VAL A 3 28.80 -50.32 1.15
N GLY A 4 29.97 -50.37 0.51
CA GLY A 4 30.75 -49.26 -0.06
C GLY A 4 30.75 -47.92 0.65
N VAL A 5 31.81 -47.63 1.42
CA VAL A 5 32.24 -46.25 1.67
C VAL A 5 32.93 -45.75 0.40
N TRP A 6 32.29 -44.83 -0.32
CA TRP A 6 32.93 -44.12 -1.43
C TRP A 6 33.87 -43.06 -0.85
N LYS A 7 35.17 -43.38 -0.78
CA LYS A 7 36.22 -42.38 -0.66
C LYS A 7 36.85 -42.18 -2.04
N LEU A 8 36.70 -40.98 -2.60
CA LEU A 8 37.56 -40.49 -3.68
C LEU A 8 38.95 -40.26 -3.09
N ASN A 9 39.89 -41.18 -3.30
CA ASN A 9 41.31 -40.94 -3.10
C ASN A 9 42.08 -41.24 -4.38
N SER A 10 42.89 -40.25 -4.78
CA SER A 10 43.57 -40.08 -6.05
C SER A 10 44.86 -40.90 -6.21
N GLY A 11 44.86 -42.19 -5.84
CA GLY A 11 46.02 -43.02 -6.13
C GLY A 11 46.00 -44.44 -5.56
N GLY A 12 46.02 -45.41 -6.48
CA GLY A 12 46.72 -46.69 -6.29
C GLY A 12 45.87 -47.87 -5.80
N ILE A 13 45.63 -48.80 -6.73
CA ILE A 13 45.09 -50.18 -6.62
C ILE A 13 43.55 -50.29 -6.71
N PRO A 14 43.00 -50.95 -7.77
CA PRO A 14 41.58 -51.21 -7.88
C PRO A 14 41.16 -52.36 -6.94
N PRO A 15 40.02 -52.26 -6.25
CA PRO A 15 39.48 -53.37 -5.47
C PRO A 15 39.00 -54.50 -6.39
N ILE A 16 39.41 -55.74 -6.09
CA ILE A 16 38.85 -56.95 -6.70
C ILE A 16 37.47 -57.17 -6.10
N ILE A 17 36.42 -57.00 -6.91
CA ILE A 17 35.03 -57.25 -6.51
C ILE A 17 34.63 -58.62 -7.05
N SER A 18 34.39 -59.57 -6.14
CA SER A 18 33.62 -60.77 -6.43
C SER A 18 32.20 -60.35 -6.82
N LYS A 19 31.77 -60.67 -8.04
CA LYS A 19 30.40 -60.44 -8.53
C LYS A 19 29.43 -61.25 -7.65
N LEU A 20 28.77 -60.57 -6.71
CA LEU A 20 27.45 -60.96 -6.27
C LEU A 20 26.49 -60.45 -7.36
N GLU A 21 25.80 -61.38 -8.02
CA GLU A 21 24.65 -61.08 -8.87
C GLU A 21 23.55 -60.49 -7.98
N VAL A 22 23.64 -59.19 -7.73
CA VAL A 22 22.48 -58.40 -7.33
C VAL A 22 21.64 -58.25 -8.60
N ASP A 23 20.34 -58.53 -8.47
CA ASP A 23 19.40 -58.46 -9.57
C ASP A 23 19.49 -57.09 -10.26
N SER A 24 19.73 -57.08 -11.58
CA SER A 24 20.06 -55.87 -12.34
C SER A 24 18.99 -54.78 -12.22
N LEU A 25 17.75 -55.19 -11.93
CA LEU A 25 16.60 -54.32 -11.72
C LEU A 25 16.70 -53.53 -10.40
N GLU A 26 17.06 -54.18 -9.29
CA GLU A 26 17.20 -53.53 -7.97
C GLU A 26 18.29 -52.46 -7.97
N ARG A 27 19.36 -52.70 -8.75
CA ARG A 27 20.44 -51.73 -8.92
C ARG A 27 19.98 -50.49 -9.68
N ALA A 28 19.24 -50.67 -10.78
CA ALA A 28 18.73 -49.56 -11.59
C ALA A 28 17.73 -48.69 -10.80
N GLU A 29 16.84 -49.30 -10.02
CA GLU A 29 15.91 -48.58 -9.15
C GLU A 29 16.65 -47.76 -8.08
N PHE A 30 17.66 -48.37 -7.44
CA PHE A 30 18.50 -47.68 -6.46
C PHE A 30 19.24 -46.48 -7.07
N GLU A 31 19.85 -46.65 -8.24
CA GLU A 31 20.54 -45.56 -8.95
C GLU A 31 19.58 -44.41 -9.33
N MET A 32 18.33 -44.73 -9.68
CA MET A 32 17.30 -43.73 -9.93
C MET A 32 16.95 -42.94 -8.66
N LYS A 33 16.73 -43.62 -7.52
CA LYS A 33 16.46 -42.97 -6.23
C LYS A 33 17.60 -42.05 -5.79
N VAL A 34 18.85 -42.49 -5.94
CA VAL A 34 20.04 -41.68 -5.65
C VAL A 34 20.10 -40.43 -6.52
N LYS A 35 19.81 -40.56 -7.83
CA LYS A 35 19.76 -39.42 -8.75
C LYS A 35 18.69 -38.42 -8.35
N THR A 36 17.46 -38.89 -8.08
CA THR A 36 16.36 -38.04 -7.63
C THR A 36 16.68 -37.32 -6.33
N ALA A 37 17.21 -38.03 -5.32
CA ALA A 37 17.63 -37.43 -4.06
C ALA A 37 18.70 -36.34 -4.26
N THR A 38 19.64 -36.56 -5.18
CA THR A 38 20.69 -35.58 -5.50
C THR A 38 20.15 -34.31 -6.12
N GLU A 39 19.18 -34.41 -7.04
CA GLU A 39 18.53 -33.24 -7.64
C GLU A 39 17.68 -32.48 -6.62
N LEU A 40 16.93 -33.18 -5.76
CA LEU A 40 16.18 -32.55 -4.66
C LEU A 40 17.09 -31.71 -3.75
N VAL A 41 18.27 -32.21 -3.39
CA VAL A 41 19.23 -31.45 -2.56
C VAL A 41 19.67 -30.16 -3.27
N LYS A 42 19.92 -30.20 -4.58
CA LYS A 42 20.29 -28.99 -5.35
C LYS A 42 19.14 -27.99 -5.39
N GLU A 43 17.91 -28.45 -5.62
CA GLU A 43 16.71 -27.61 -5.64
C GLU A 43 16.48 -26.94 -4.28
N ILE A 44 16.55 -27.69 -3.18
CA ILE A 44 16.40 -27.17 -1.81
C ILE A 44 17.43 -26.06 -1.55
N ASN A 45 18.71 -26.31 -1.85
CA ASN A 45 19.77 -25.33 -1.64
C ASN A 45 19.56 -24.05 -2.47
N LEU A 46 19.11 -24.21 -3.73
CA LEU A 46 18.80 -23.08 -4.60
C LEU A 46 17.63 -22.26 -4.04
N LEU A 47 16.53 -22.91 -3.66
CA LEU A 47 15.34 -22.25 -3.11
C LEU A 47 15.66 -21.49 -1.82
N LEU A 48 16.40 -22.11 -0.89
CA LEU A 48 16.82 -21.47 0.35
C LEU A 48 17.81 -20.32 0.12
N SER A 49 18.71 -20.46 -0.85
CA SER A 49 19.61 -19.37 -1.25
C SER A 49 18.80 -18.18 -1.79
N ILE A 50 17.80 -18.41 -2.65
CA ILE A 50 16.94 -17.35 -3.16
C ILE A 50 16.15 -16.70 -2.01
N ALA A 51 15.56 -17.49 -1.13
CA ALA A 51 14.79 -16.99 0.01
C ALA A 51 15.64 -16.11 0.95
N THR A 52 16.88 -16.51 1.25
CA THR A 52 17.76 -15.77 2.18
C THR A 52 18.37 -14.48 1.60
N HIS A 53 18.25 -14.24 0.29
CA HIS A 53 18.78 -13.03 -0.37
C HIS A 53 17.68 -12.13 -0.97
N SER A 54 16.41 -12.54 -0.91
CA SER A 54 15.29 -11.75 -1.45
C SER A 54 14.75 -10.76 -0.41
N SER A 55 14.51 -9.51 -0.81
CA SER A 55 13.80 -8.52 0.01
C SER A 55 12.27 -8.58 -0.15
N ASP A 56 11.76 -9.35 -1.12
CA ASP A 56 10.33 -9.48 -1.37
C ASP A 56 9.71 -10.57 -0.49
N PHE A 57 8.74 -10.19 0.34
CA PHE A 57 8.05 -11.08 1.28
C PHE A 57 7.46 -12.32 0.60
N GLN A 58 6.80 -12.14 -0.54
CA GLN A 58 6.12 -13.24 -1.24
C GLN A 58 7.12 -14.25 -1.78
N THR A 59 8.25 -13.77 -2.31
CA THR A 59 9.35 -14.61 -2.78
C THR A 59 9.97 -15.37 -1.61
N VAL A 60 10.25 -14.73 -0.47
CA VAL A 60 10.80 -15.45 0.70
C VAL A 60 9.85 -16.56 1.16
N SER A 61 8.54 -16.25 1.29
CA SER A 61 7.53 -17.23 1.73
C SER A 61 7.44 -18.41 0.78
N THR A 62 7.18 -18.16 -0.50
CA THR A 62 6.94 -19.22 -1.48
C THR A 62 8.15 -20.12 -1.71
N ARG A 63 9.36 -19.56 -1.65
CA ARG A 63 10.59 -20.34 -1.82
C ARG A 63 10.90 -21.18 -0.59
N LEU A 64 10.62 -20.67 0.61
CA LEU A 64 10.74 -21.43 1.84
C LEU A 64 9.74 -22.60 1.89
N ASP A 65 8.48 -22.38 1.50
CA ASP A 65 7.46 -23.42 1.45
C ASP A 65 7.84 -24.54 0.46
N ALA A 66 8.25 -24.17 -0.76
CA ALA A 66 8.73 -25.13 -1.75
C ALA A 66 9.96 -25.91 -1.27
N ALA A 67 10.89 -25.27 -0.57
CA ALA A 67 12.05 -25.94 0.00
C ALA A 67 11.66 -26.96 1.10
N ASN A 68 10.65 -26.64 1.90
CA ASN A 68 10.12 -27.55 2.92
C ASN A 68 9.41 -28.76 2.30
N GLU A 69 8.60 -28.55 1.26
CA GLU A 69 7.96 -29.65 0.52
C GLU A 69 8.99 -30.62 -0.08
N LYS A 70 10.02 -30.08 -0.73
CA LYS A 70 11.12 -30.87 -1.31
C LYS A 70 11.96 -31.59 -0.25
N THR A 71 12.11 -30.99 0.92
CA THR A 71 12.75 -31.62 2.07
C THR A 71 11.98 -32.84 2.54
N ILE A 72 10.65 -32.75 2.63
CA ILE A 72 9.79 -33.89 3.02
C ILE A 72 9.91 -35.02 1.99
N GLU A 73 9.94 -34.67 0.69
CA GLU A 73 10.15 -35.63 -0.40
C GLU A 73 11.50 -36.36 -0.26
N LEU A 74 12.58 -35.62 0.00
CA LEU A 74 13.92 -36.19 0.22
C LEU A 74 13.98 -37.10 1.46
N GLN A 75 13.35 -36.70 2.56
CA GLN A 75 13.27 -37.50 3.78
C GLN A 75 12.50 -38.81 3.55
N LYS A 76 11.43 -38.77 2.75
CA LYS A 76 10.69 -39.97 2.35
C LYS A 76 11.57 -40.95 1.57
N ILE A 77 12.32 -40.47 0.57
CA ILE A 77 13.25 -41.32 -0.20
C ILE A 77 14.29 -41.96 0.71
N ALA A 78 14.86 -41.20 1.65
CA ALA A 78 15.84 -41.72 2.61
C ALA A 78 15.25 -42.74 3.59
N ALA A 79 13.97 -42.59 3.97
CA ALA A 79 13.27 -43.55 4.83
C ALA A 79 12.92 -44.85 4.10
N GLU A 80 12.55 -44.78 2.82
CA GLU A 80 12.25 -45.95 1.98
C GLU A 80 13.50 -46.72 1.56
N GLU A 81 14.66 -46.05 1.51
CA GLU A 81 15.92 -46.63 1.08
C GLU A 81 17.02 -46.47 2.15
N PRO A 82 17.19 -47.44 3.07
CA PRO A 82 18.13 -47.38 4.19
C PRO A 82 19.60 -47.21 3.78
N ARG A 83 19.93 -47.50 2.51
CA ARG A 83 21.27 -47.29 1.95
C ARG A 83 21.58 -45.81 1.69
N ILE A 84 20.56 -44.95 1.62
CA ILE A 84 20.72 -43.49 1.46
C ILE A 84 20.77 -42.85 2.85
N THR A 85 21.92 -42.29 3.23
CA THR A 85 22.07 -41.53 4.48
C THR A 85 22.20 -40.05 4.17
N LEU A 86 21.30 -39.23 4.73
CA LEU A 86 21.39 -37.78 4.64
C LEU A 86 22.45 -37.29 5.63
N THR A 87 23.47 -36.61 5.13
CA THR A 87 24.54 -36.02 5.96
C THR A 87 24.55 -34.51 5.78
N ASN A 88 25.03 -33.78 6.80
CA ASN A 88 25.13 -32.32 6.78
C ASN A 88 23.80 -31.57 6.57
N PHE A 89 22.68 -32.19 6.93
CA PHE A 89 21.35 -31.61 6.80
C PHE A 89 21.18 -30.30 7.60
N GLY A 90 21.94 -30.14 8.69
CA GLY A 90 21.93 -28.93 9.53
C GLY A 90 22.38 -27.66 8.82
N ALA A 91 23.11 -27.72 7.70
CA ALA A 91 23.43 -26.53 6.92
C ALA A 91 22.19 -25.97 6.20
N ALA A 92 21.34 -26.84 5.66
CA ALA A 92 20.08 -26.45 5.04
C ALA A 92 19.08 -25.93 6.09
N GLU A 93 19.01 -26.55 7.27
CA GLU A 93 18.17 -26.07 8.38
C GLU A 93 18.53 -24.66 8.83
N LYS A 94 19.84 -24.34 8.92
CA LYS A 94 20.31 -22.98 9.24
C LYS A 94 19.89 -21.94 8.19
N LEU A 95 19.92 -22.31 6.91
CA LEU A 95 19.45 -21.42 5.84
C LEU A 95 17.93 -21.23 5.91
N ALA A 96 17.17 -22.30 6.20
CA ALA A 96 15.73 -22.22 6.39
C ALA A 96 15.35 -21.37 7.60
N GLU A 97 16.08 -21.47 8.71
CA GLU A 97 15.91 -20.62 9.89
C GLU A 97 16.20 -19.15 9.57
N LYS A 98 17.31 -18.86 8.89
CA LYS A 98 17.61 -17.49 8.41
C LYS A 98 16.50 -16.94 7.50
N ALA A 99 15.96 -17.76 6.60
CA ALA A 99 14.85 -17.36 5.74
C ALA A 99 13.56 -17.08 6.54
N ARG A 100 13.28 -17.87 7.59
CA ARG A 100 12.16 -17.62 8.53
C ARG A 100 12.34 -16.32 9.29
N ASP A 101 13.53 -16.07 9.84
CA ASP A 101 13.82 -14.81 10.54
C ASP A 101 13.65 -13.60 9.62
N MET A 102 14.10 -13.73 8.37
CA MET A 102 13.92 -12.71 7.35
C MET A 102 12.45 -12.50 7.00
N LEU A 103 11.66 -13.56 6.92
CA LEU A 103 10.22 -13.48 6.69
C LEU A 103 9.50 -12.78 7.85
N VAL A 104 9.85 -13.10 9.10
CA VAL A 104 9.31 -12.42 10.30
C VAL A 104 9.67 -10.94 10.28
N LYS A 105 10.93 -10.61 9.95
CA LYS A 105 11.36 -9.23 9.80
C LYS A 105 10.58 -8.51 8.70
N LEU A 106 10.45 -9.09 7.51
CA LEU A 106 9.69 -8.51 6.41
C LEU A 106 8.20 -8.37 6.75
N GLN A 107 7.64 -9.30 7.53
CA GLN A 107 6.26 -9.18 8.01
C GLN A 107 6.10 -8.06 9.04
N TYR A 108 7.08 -7.93 9.95
CA TYR A 108 7.13 -6.83 10.92
C TYR A 108 7.28 -5.49 10.19
N ASP A 109 8.22 -5.39 9.26
CA ASP A 109 8.44 -4.22 8.42
C ASP A 109 7.17 -3.93 7.62
N ARG A 110 6.50 -4.91 7.01
CA ARG A 110 5.24 -4.68 6.28
C ARG A 110 4.08 -4.24 7.17
N LYS A 111 4.04 -4.66 8.43
CA LYS A 111 3.04 -4.22 9.42
C LYS A 111 3.35 -2.84 9.99
N ASN A 112 4.63 -2.46 10.05
CA ASN A 112 5.10 -1.20 10.64
C ASN A 112 5.56 -0.18 9.60
N ASP A 113 5.59 -0.53 8.32
CA ASP A 113 5.78 0.40 7.20
C ASP A 113 4.47 1.15 7.08
N ALA A 114 4.38 2.14 7.96
CA ALA A 114 3.34 3.11 8.03
C ALA A 114 3.13 3.66 6.62
N ALA A 115 2.04 3.22 5.99
CA ALA A 115 1.73 3.60 4.63
C ALA A 115 1.76 5.13 4.57
N LEU A 116 2.31 5.67 3.48
CA LEU A 116 2.21 7.09 3.27
C LEU A 116 0.76 7.39 2.87
N TRP A 117 0.11 8.26 3.61
CA TRP A 117 -1.25 8.72 3.37
C TRP A 117 -1.23 10.19 2.96
N CYS A 118 -2.13 10.57 2.07
CA CYS A 118 -2.37 11.94 1.63
C CYS A 118 -3.84 12.29 1.83
N TYR A 119 -4.12 13.42 2.48
CA TYR A 119 -5.48 13.89 2.63
C TYR A 119 -5.94 14.68 1.40
N HIS A 120 -7.06 14.29 0.80
CA HIS A 120 -7.65 14.99 -0.33
C HIS A 120 -8.99 15.61 0.05
N ALA A 121 -9.00 16.93 0.20
CA ALA A 121 -10.25 17.70 0.27
C ALA A 121 -10.96 17.71 -1.09
N ARG A 122 -12.29 17.73 -1.06
CA ARG A 122 -13.12 17.96 -2.25
C ARG A 122 -13.24 19.46 -2.52
N PHE A 123 -13.12 19.88 -3.78
CA PHE A 123 -13.18 21.29 -4.15
C PHE A 123 -14.61 21.71 -4.51
N TYR A 124 -15.46 21.84 -3.48
CA TYR A 124 -16.82 22.35 -3.60
C TYR A 124 -17.02 23.58 -2.72
N LEU A 125 -17.93 24.49 -3.10
CA LEU A 125 -18.27 25.69 -2.31
C LEU A 125 -18.76 25.36 -0.89
N LYS A 126 -19.35 24.17 -0.73
CA LYS A 126 -19.86 23.67 0.55
C LYS A 126 -18.79 22.97 1.40
N THR A 127 -17.61 22.69 0.85
CA THR A 127 -16.54 22.01 1.60
C THR A 127 -16.10 22.92 2.75
N PRO A 128 -16.13 22.47 4.01
CA PRO A 128 -15.71 23.30 5.13
C PRO A 128 -14.22 23.67 5.04
N ARG A 129 -13.87 24.84 5.59
CA ARG A 129 -12.50 25.38 5.52
C ARG A 129 -11.47 24.43 6.13
N GLU A 130 -11.81 23.74 7.21
CA GLU A 130 -10.94 22.77 7.87
C GLU A 130 -10.45 21.69 6.91
N HIS A 131 -11.31 21.16 6.03
CA HIS A 131 -10.91 20.18 5.03
C HIS A 131 -9.91 20.75 4.04
N LEU A 132 -10.20 21.95 3.52
CA LEU A 132 -9.35 22.63 2.55
C LEU A 132 -7.96 22.90 3.13
N LEU A 133 -7.87 23.36 4.38
CA LEU A 133 -6.59 23.61 5.06
C LEU A 133 -5.73 22.35 5.20
N ASN A 134 -6.34 21.17 5.24
CA ASN A 134 -5.64 19.89 5.32
C ASN A 134 -5.40 19.23 3.95
N HIS A 135 -5.83 19.82 2.84
CA HIS A 135 -5.59 19.24 1.51
C HIS A 135 -4.09 19.10 1.24
N GLY A 136 -3.66 17.91 0.82
CA GLY A 136 -2.25 17.59 0.58
C GLY A 136 -1.46 17.28 1.85
N LEU A 137 -2.09 17.23 3.03
CA LEU A 137 -1.43 16.78 4.26
C LEU A 137 -0.96 15.33 4.09
N MET A 138 0.33 15.08 4.35
CA MET A 138 0.95 13.78 4.23
C MET A 138 1.27 13.20 5.61
N MET A 139 0.93 11.92 5.84
CA MET A 139 1.22 11.24 7.10
C MET A 139 1.73 9.82 6.86
N ARG A 140 2.74 9.39 7.61
CA ARG A 140 3.13 7.97 7.69
C ARG A 140 2.58 7.40 8.98
N CYS A 141 1.46 6.69 8.89
CA CYS A 141 0.87 5.99 10.02
C CYS A 141 0.05 4.77 9.57
N SER A 142 -0.45 3.98 10.52
CA SER A 142 -1.47 2.97 10.21
C SER A 142 -2.81 3.66 9.88
N GLU A 143 -3.72 2.97 9.19
CA GLU A 143 -5.05 3.52 8.88
C GLU A 143 -5.83 3.90 10.14
N SER A 144 -5.70 3.11 11.21
CA SER A 144 -6.34 3.38 12.51
C SER A 144 -5.80 4.60 13.25
N ASP A 145 -4.62 5.10 12.85
CA ASP A 145 -3.97 6.26 13.46
C ASP A 145 -4.24 7.55 12.67
N LEU A 146 -4.99 7.49 11.56
CA LEU A 146 -5.30 8.67 10.76
C LEU A 146 -6.22 9.61 11.54
N PRO A 147 -5.93 10.92 11.58
CA PRO A 147 -6.79 11.87 12.26
C PRO A 147 -8.10 12.01 11.47
N ILE A 148 -9.19 12.13 12.22
CA ILE A 148 -10.50 12.48 11.67
C ILE A 148 -10.48 13.99 11.40
N ILE A 149 -10.53 14.36 10.12
CA ILE A 149 -10.65 15.76 9.68
C ILE A 149 -12.11 15.95 9.27
N GLY A 150 -12.86 16.73 10.04
CA GLY A 150 -14.27 17.05 9.80
C GLY A 150 -15.15 15.84 9.46
N ASP A 151 -15.93 15.94 8.37
CA ASP A 151 -16.83 14.88 7.89
C ASP A 151 -16.28 14.13 6.66
N LEU A 152 -16.84 12.95 6.35
CA LEU A 152 -16.45 12.17 5.17
C LEU A 152 -16.90 12.80 3.83
N VAL A 153 -17.69 13.87 3.87
CA VAL A 153 -18.23 14.53 2.68
C VAL A 153 -17.23 15.56 2.14
N GLY A 154 -16.47 16.21 3.04
CA GLY A 154 -15.50 17.26 2.74
C GLY A 154 -14.15 16.75 2.23
N GLY A 155 -13.76 15.52 2.56
CA GLY A 155 -12.51 14.92 2.07
C GLY A 155 -12.26 13.52 2.60
N ALA A 156 -11.18 12.89 2.14
CA ALA A 156 -10.78 11.56 2.59
C ALA A 156 -9.26 11.39 2.55
N TRP A 157 -8.77 10.46 3.36
CA TRP A 157 -7.40 9.97 3.29
C TRP A 157 -7.26 8.95 2.16
N HIS A 158 -6.20 9.07 1.38
CA HIS A 158 -5.84 8.14 0.32
C HIS A 158 -4.40 7.65 0.52
N HIS A 159 -4.12 6.42 0.11
CA HIS A 159 -2.74 5.97 0.03
C HIS A 159 -1.97 6.83 -0.99
N ALA A 160 -0.90 7.46 -0.53
CA ALA A 160 0.07 8.07 -1.39
C ALA A 160 0.97 6.97 -1.95
N LEU A 161 0.88 6.78 -3.26
CA LEU A 161 1.76 5.87 -3.97
C LEU A 161 3.16 6.50 -4.05
N PRO A 162 4.23 5.69 -3.89
CA PRO A 162 5.56 6.14 -4.21
C PRO A 162 5.64 6.60 -5.67
N THR A 163 6.47 7.60 -5.92
CA THR A 163 6.84 8.03 -7.27
C THR A 163 7.52 6.88 -8.01
N PHE A 164 7.45 6.86 -9.35
CA PHE A 164 8.21 5.90 -10.17
C PHE A 164 9.70 5.93 -9.82
N LYS A 165 10.25 7.13 -9.60
CA LYS A 165 11.63 7.29 -9.15
C LYS A 165 11.91 6.61 -7.81
N GLU A 166 11.03 6.73 -6.82
CA GLU A 166 11.14 6.03 -5.54
C GLU A 166 11.00 4.51 -5.70
N MET A 167 10.26 4.05 -6.70
CA MET A 167 10.18 2.64 -7.08
C MET A 167 11.38 2.15 -7.92
N GLY A 168 12.38 3.01 -8.18
CA GLY A 168 13.55 2.67 -9.00
C GLY A 168 13.27 2.59 -10.50
N VAL A 169 12.15 3.15 -10.95
CA VAL A 169 11.75 3.22 -12.36
C VAL A 169 12.07 4.62 -12.89
N ASP A 170 13.02 4.70 -13.82
CA ASP A 170 13.44 5.96 -14.44
C ASP A 170 12.47 6.38 -15.56
N ILE A 171 11.26 6.77 -15.16
CA ILE A 171 10.23 7.33 -16.04
C ILE A 171 9.81 8.68 -15.47
N LEU A 172 9.50 9.62 -16.37
CA LEU A 172 8.96 10.92 -15.98
C LEU A 172 7.63 10.74 -15.24
N GLU A 173 7.51 11.37 -14.07
CA GLU A 173 6.24 11.42 -13.35
C GLU A 173 5.16 12.05 -14.21
N PHE A 174 3.99 11.41 -14.26
CA PHE A 174 2.84 12.03 -14.89
C PHE A 174 2.46 13.28 -14.09
N SER A 175 2.14 14.37 -14.78
CA SER A 175 1.60 15.56 -14.13
C SER A 175 0.42 15.17 -13.26
N ARG A 176 0.41 15.63 -12.01
CA ARG A 176 -0.75 15.46 -11.11
C ARG A 176 -1.96 15.92 -11.89
N GLY A 177 -2.88 15.00 -12.17
CA GLY A 177 -3.92 15.19 -13.17
C GLY A 177 -4.91 16.30 -12.80
N SER A 178 -6.09 16.25 -13.37
CA SER A 178 -7.16 17.16 -12.97
C SER A 178 -8.14 16.49 -12.00
N VAL A 179 -8.75 17.27 -11.12
CA VAL A 179 -9.82 16.82 -10.21
C VAL A 179 -11.13 17.52 -10.54
N ALA A 180 -12.24 16.86 -10.24
CA ALA A 180 -13.56 17.43 -10.41
C ALA A 180 -13.89 18.43 -9.29
N SER A 181 -14.53 19.53 -9.65
CA SER A 181 -14.97 20.60 -8.76
C SER A 181 -16.31 21.16 -9.22
N ASP A 182 -16.90 22.08 -8.44
CA ASP A 182 -18.09 22.83 -8.88
C ASP A 182 -17.80 23.70 -10.12
N MET A 183 -16.53 23.98 -10.42
CA MET A 183 -16.05 24.72 -11.60
C MET A 183 -15.75 23.82 -12.81
N GLY A 184 -15.95 22.51 -12.68
CA GLY A 184 -15.51 21.51 -13.65
C GLY A 184 -14.12 20.98 -13.32
N SER A 185 -13.32 20.69 -14.34
CA SER A 185 -11.99 20.13 -14.17
C SER A 185 -10.98 21.21 -13.75
N ILE A 186 -10.27 21.01 -12.65
CA ILE A 186 -9.24 21.92 -12.14
C ILE A 186 -7.94 21.15 -11.84
N PRO A 187 -6.79 21.82 -11.69
CA PRO A 187 -5.54 21.16 -11.26
C PRO A 187 -5.72 20.37 -9.96
N ALA A 188 -5.00 19.25 -9.79
CA ALA A 188 -5.12 18.38 -8.62
C ALA A 188 -4.75 19.04 -7.28
N ASP A 189 -3.87 20.06 -7.30
CA ASP A 189 -3.57 20.91 -6.14
C ASP A 189 -4.61 22.01 -5.90
N GLY A 190 -5.66 22.04 -6.74
CA GLY A 190 -6.76 22.98 -6.73
C GLY A 190 -6.46 24.31 -7.43
N GLY A 191 -5.21 24.61 -7.75
CA GLY A 191 -4.79 25.87 -8.39
C GLY A 191 -5.38 27.11 -7.72
N PHE A 192 -5.72 28.14 -8.51
CA PHE A 192 -6.32 29.37 -8.00
C PHE A 192 -7.72 29.16 -7.36
N TYR A 193 -8.41 28.08 -7.72
CA TYR A 193 -9.73 27.80 -7.15
C TYR A 193 -9.64 27.36 -5.68
N MET A 194 -8.53 26.73 -5.28
CA MET A 194 -8.28 26.43 -3.87
C MET A 194 -8.16 27.71 -3.03
N ASP A 195 -7.40 28.69 -3.51
CA ASP A 195 -7.27 29.99 -2.84
C ASP A 195 -8.63 30.67 -2.68
N PHE A 196 -9.44 30.66 -3.76
CA PHE A 196 -10.80 31.20 -3.72
C PHE A 196 -11.63 30.50 -2.65
N LEU A 197 -11.62 29.16 -2.61
CA LEU A 197 -12.40 28.41 -1.64
C LEU A 197 -11.97 28.70 -0.20
N LEU A 198 -10.67 28.82 0.07
CA LEU A 198 -10.16 29.14 1.40
C LEU A 198 -10.65 30.51 1.88
N GLU A 199 -10.58 31.54 1.02
CA GLU A 199 -11.03 32.89 1.34
C GLU A 199 -12.56 32.97 1.43
N PHE A 200 -13.27 32.37 0.48
CA PHE A 200 -14.73 32.27 0.47
C PHE A 200 -15.25 31.60 1.76
N ARG A 201 -14.70 30.44 2.13
CA ARG A 201 -15.09 29.74 3.36
C ARG A 201 -14.72 30.53 4.61
N ALA A 202 -13.60 31.26 4.62
CA ALA A 202 -13.27 32.14 5.74
C ALA A 202 -14.35 33.21 5.96
N ILE A 203 -14.90 33.78 4.88
CA ILE A 203 -16.01 34.74 4.95
C ILE A 203 -17.30 34.04 5.41
N VAL A 204 -17.67 32.93 4.77
CA VAL A 204 -18.92 32.19 5.07
C VAL A 204 -18.95 31.66 6.51
N GLU A 205 -17.82 31.21 7.04
CA GLU A 205 -17.69 30.62 8.37
C GLU A 205 -17.37 31.65 9.47
N SER A 206 -17.23 32.93 9.13
CA SER A 206 -16.92 33.99 10.11
C SER A 206 -18.08 34.35 11.04
N GLY A 207 -19.29 33.87 10.74
CA GLY A 207 -20.50 34.17 11.52
C GLY A 207 -21.10 35.56 11.25
N ILE A 208 -20.60 36.29 10.25
CA ILE A 208 -21.19 37.55 9.79
C ILE A 208 -22.58 37.34 9.18
N GLU A 209 -23.40 38.39 9.24
CA GLU A 209 -24.74 38.39 8.66
C GLU A 209 -24.68 38.28 7.12
N ILE A 210 -25.68 37.62 6.53
CA ILE A 210 -25.69 37.32 5.08
C ILE A 210 -25.51 38.56 4.18
N PRO A 211 -26.12 39.74 4.45
CA PRO A 211 -25.87 40.94 3.64
C PRO A 211 -24.41 41.36 3.61
N GLU A 212 -23.74 41.29 4.76
CA GLU A 212 -22.33 41.66 4.90
C GLU A 212 -21.43 40.61 4.23
N MET A 213 -21.78 39.33 4.37
CA MET A 213 -21.14 38.22 3.65
C MET A 213 -21.15 38.43 2.14
N VAL A 214 -22.28 38.83 1.57
CA VAL A 214 -22.41 39.10 0.13
C VAL A 214 -21.48 40.24 -0.29
N ILE A 215 -21.42 41.33 0.50
CA ILE A 215 -20.53 42.46 0.24
C ILE A 215 -19.06 42.02 0.27
N MET A 216 -18.68 41.21 1.27
CA MET A 216 -17.31 40.70 1.39
C MET A 216 -16.93 39.76 0.24
N VAL A 217 -17.82 38.87 -0.19
CA VAL A 217 -17.58 38.00 -1.35
C VAL A 217 -17.51 38.80 -2.65
N ASP A 218 -18.34 39.83 -2.81
CA ASP A 218 -18.27 40.72 -3.97
C ASP A 218 -16.95 41.51 -3.99
N ALA A 219 -16.49 42.00 -2.83
CA ALA A 219 -15.21 42.67 -2.67
C ALA A 219 -14.02 41.73 -2.93
N LEU A 220 -14.09 40.48 -2.45
CA LEU A 220 -13.10 39.42 -2.71
C LEU A 220 -12.94 39.17 -4.22
N CYS A 221 -14.04 39.02 -4.95
CA CYS A 221 -13.99 38.82 -6.39
C CYS A 221 -13.50 40.07 -7.14
N ALA A 222 -13.70 41.27 -6.59
CA ALA A 222 -13.24 42.51 -7.20
C ALA A 222 -11.74 42.77 -6.97
N SER A 223 -11.19 42.32 -5.84
CA SER A 223 -9.76 42.49 -5.52
C SER A 223 -8.86 41.50 -6.25
N ARG A 224 -9.39 40.34 -6.67
CA ARG A 224 -8.67 39.25 -7.33
C ARG A 224 -9.31 38.91 -8.68
N PRO A 225 -8.78 39.43 -9.82
CA PRO A 225 -9.36 39.20 -11.14
C PRO A 225 -9.49 37.72 -11.54
N ASP A 226 -8.60 36.86 -11.03
CA ASP A 226 -8.64 35.40 -11.16
C ASP A 226 -9.90 34.80 -10.54
N PHE A 227 -10.48 35.45 -9.53
CA PHE A 227 -11.74 35.02 -8.90
C PHE A 227 -12.98 35.50 -9.66
N GLY A 228 -12.84 36.48 -10.55
CA GLY A 228 -13.94 36.96 -11.40
C GLY A 228 -14.56 35.84 -12.26
N TYR A 229 -13.73 34.94 -12.77
CA TYR A 229 -14.18 33.75 -13.51
C TYR A 229 -14.99 32.79 -12.63
N VAL A 230 -14.58 32.63 -11.37
CA VAL A 230 -15.27 31.79 -10.39
C VAL A 230 -16.64 32.36 -10.08
N LYS A 231 -16.72 33.68 -9.91
CA LYS A 231 -17.97 34.40 -9.68
C LYS A 231 -18.96 34.17 -10.82
N GLU A 232 -18.56 34.37 -12.08
CA GLU A 232 -19.44 34.20 -13.25
C GLU A 232 -20.02 32.78 -13.32
N ARG A 233 -19.18 31.76 -13.10
CA ARG A 233 -19.60 30.35 -13.10
C ARG A 233 -20.53 30.01 -11.93
N HIS A 234 -20.37 30.68 -10.80
CA HIS A 234 -21.16 30.46 -9.58
C HIS A 234 -22.23 31.51 -9.32
N ASP A 235 -22.51 32.42 -10.25
CA ASP A 235 -23.52 33.44 -10.06
C ASP A 235 -24.89 32.82 -9.76
N ASN A 236 -25.19 31.61 -10.27
CA ASN A 236 -26.37 30.84 -9.88
C ASN A 236 -26.34 30.38 -8.41
N ALA A 237 -25.19 29.89 -7.91
CA ALA A 237 -25.04 29.44 -6.52
C ALA A 237 -25.01 30.63 -5.54
N LEU A 238 -24.34 31.72 -5.91
CA LEU A 238 -24.35 32.98 -5.17
C LEU A 238 -25.75 33.62 -5.19
N THR A 239 -26.50 33.46 -6.28
CA THR A 239 -27.91 33.86 -6.36
C THR A 239 -28.78 33.03 -5.42
N ILE A 240 -28.49 31.74 -5.22
CA ILE A 240 -29.20 30.92 -4.21
C ILE A 240 -28.92 31.43 -2.80
N LEU A 241 -27.68 31.81 -2.46
CA LEU A 241 -27.37 32.46 -1.17
C LEU A 241 -28.13 33.78 -1.00
N LYS A 242 -28.17 34.60 -2.06
CA LYS A 242 -28.94 35.85 -2.09
C LYS A 242 -30.45 35.60 -1.93
N ARG A 243 -31.00 34.54 -2.53
CA ARG A 243 -32.42 34.16 -2.44
C ARG A 243 -32.80 33.59 -1.07
N ALA A 244 -31.96 32.72 -0.50
CA ALA A 244 -32.16 32.19 0.84
C ALA A 244 -32.25 33.33 1.88
N HIS A 245 -31.47 34.40 1.70
CA HIS A 245 -31.58 35.60 2.53
C HIS A 245 -32.90 36.37 2.35
N VAL A 246 -33.39 36.50 1.11
CA VAL A 246 -34.67 37.16 0.80
C VAL A 246 -35.85 36.41 1.44
N ASP A 247 -35.83 35.08 1.42
CA ASP A 247 -36.90 34.26 2.02
C ASP A 247 -36.89 34.32 3.55
N VAL A 248 -35.71 34.29 4.20
CA VAL A 248 -35.59 34.47 5.66
C VAL A 248 -36.04 35.87 6.08
N SER A 249 -35.65 36.91 5.34
CA SER A 249 -36.04 38.30 5.62
C SER A 249 -37.55 38.53 5.46
N ASN A 250 -38.16 37.91 4.45
CA ASN A 250 -39.61 37.97 4.22
C ASN A 250 -40.40 37.16 5.26
N PHE A 251 -39.84 36.07 5.78
CA PHE A 251 -40.44 35.27 6.84
C PHE A 251 -40.43 36.00 8.20
N ILE A 252 -39.33 36.71 8.52
CA ILE A 252 -39.23 37.54 9.73
C ILE A 252 -40.20 38.71 9.68
N LYS A 253 -40.35 39.39 8.54
CA LYS A 253 -41.31 40.51 8.37
C LYS A 253 -42.78 40.08 8.44
N LYS A 254 -43.10 38.82 8.12
CA LYS A 254 -44.47 38.28 8.16
C LYS A 254 -44.83 37.59 9.48
N SER A 255 -43.86 37.36 10.36
CA SER A 255 -44.12 36.79 11.68
C SER A 255 -44.64 37.89 12.61
N PRO A 256 -45.92 37.84 13.06
CA PRO A 256 -46.43 38.83 13.99
C PRO A 256 -45.60 38.77 15.29
N PRO A 257 -45.38 39.91 15.98
CA PRO A 257 -44.62 39.92 17.22
C PRO A 257 -45.28 38.97 18.21
N LYS A 258 -44.55 37.95 18.65
CA LYS A 258 -45.01 37.06 19.72
C LYS A 258 -45.27 37.96 20.92
N LYS A 259 -46.54 38.05 21.35
CA LYS A 259 -46.89 38.69 22.62
C LYS A 259 -46.05 38.00 23.69
N GLN A 260 -45.15 38.74 24.32
CA GLN A 260 -44.47 38.28 25.52
C GLN A 260 -45.54 38.02 26.57
N GLU A 261 -45.84 36.74 26.83
CA GLU A 261 -46.58 36.35 28.02
C GLU A 261 -45.69 36.68 29.22
N ARG A 262 -46.09 37.73 29.95
CA ARG A 262 -45.51 38.05 31.24
C ARG A 262 -45.92 36.95 32.21
N PHE A 263 -44.95 36.15 32.63
CA PHE A 263 -45.05 35.34 33.84
C PHE A 263 -44.74 36.20 35.07
#